data_AF-A0A4Q6GFK6-F1
#
_entry.id   AF-A0A4Q6GFK6-F1
#
_cell.length_a   1.000
_cell.length_b   1.000
_cell.length_c   1.000
_cell.angle_alpha   90.00
_cell.angle_beta   90.00
_cell.angle_gamma   90.00
#
_symmetry.space_group_name_H-M   'P 1'
#
loop_
_entity.id
_entity.type
_entity.pdbx_description
1 polymer ?
#
loop_
_entity_poly.entity_id
_entity_poly.type
_entity_poly.pdbx_seq_one_letter_code
_entity_poly.pdbx_strand_id
1 'polypeptide(L)'
;MDDVFEGHKFGGNWGMFAQPPKFTQFFRKYAMQARSILNVDIDELVVSLFRQSVFKAVERAPFGLLRFNRVWVLNARDEQGPPRHRQFFIRKKGIAARDRGKKWALAPGRSFFASWRAQPWTHSVKGWLNLAGSSDRFYGYHFIGISRS
;
A
#
# COMPACT_ATOMS: atom_id res chain seq x y z
N MET A 1 -29.54 -6.23 -41.15
CA MET A 1 -29.26 -7.21 -40.07
C MET A 1 -28.37 -6.47 -39.11
N ASP A 2 -29.02 -5.59 -38.37
CA ASP A 2 -28.44 -4.73 -37.36
C ASP A 2 -28.54 -5.46 -36.00
N ASP A 3 -27.66 -5.08 -35.07
CA ASP A 3 -27.73 -5.37 -33.64
C ASP A 3 -27.37 -6.77 -33.12
N VAL A 4 -26.07 -7.09 -33.11
CA VAL A 4 -25.49 -8.09 -32.17
C VAL A 4 -24.36 -7.51 -31.28
N PHE A 5 -24.09 -6.20 -31.36
CA PHE A 5 -23.04 -5.55 -30.56
C PHE A 5 -23.56 -4.50 -29.56
N GLU A 6 -24.85 -4.51 -29.24
CA GLU A 6 -25.36 -3.71 -28.13
C GLU A 6 -25.12 -4.39 -26.78
N GLY A 7 -24.43 -3.68 -25.88
CA GLY A 7 -24.84 -3.66 -24.49
C GLY A 7 -23.96 -4.37 -23.45
N HIS A 8 -22.93 -5.12 -23.82
CA HIS A 8 -21.96 -5.58 -22.81
C HIS A 8 -20.87 -4.54 -22.59
N LYS A 9 -21.18 -3.54 -21.76
CA LYS A 9 -20.14 -2.80 -21.03
C LYS A 9 -19.40 -3.82 -20.18
N PHE A 10 -18.32 -4.36 -20.73
CA PHE A 10 -17.31 -5.12 -19.99
C PHE A 10 -16.95 -4.32 -18.73
N GLY A 11 -17.36 -4.81 -17.55
CA GLY A 11 -17.23 -4.08 -16.29
C GLY A 11 -15.79 -3.61 -16.04
N GLY A 12 -15.63 -2.40 -15.48
CA GLY A 12 -14.38 -1.65 -15.38
C GLY A 12 -13.25 -2.23 -14.51
N ASN A 13 -13.18 -3.55 -14.33
CA ASN A 13 -12.24 -4.26 -13.46
C ASN A 13 -11.31 -5.23 -14.18
N TRP A 14 -11.16 -5.17 -15.51
CA TRP A 14 -10.21 -6.03 -16.24
C TRP A 14 -8.76 -5.92 -15.72
N GLY A 15 -8.36 -4.73 -15.28
CA GLY A 15 -7.06 -4.52 -14.63
C GLY A 15 -6.88 -5.37 -13.36
N MET A 16 -7.96 -5.75 -12.68
CA MET A 16 -7.94 -6.59 -11.47
C MET A 16 -7.86 -8.09 -11.79
N PHE A 17 -8.29 -8.54 -12.98
CA PHE A 17 -8.32 -9.98 -13.30
C PHE A 17 -6.92 -10.60 -13.32
N ALA A 18 -5.94 -9.89 -13.89
CA ALA A 18 -4.56 -10.38 -13.98
C ALA A 18 -3.68 -9.99 -12.77
N GLN A 19 -4.15 -9.13 -11.87
CA GLN A 19 -3.33 -8.65 -10.75
C GLN A 19 -3.01 -9.74 -9.70
N PRO A 20 -3.98 -10.52 -9.20
CA PRO A 20 -3.73 -11.59 -8.21
C PRO A 20 -2.68 -12.63 -8.65
N PRO A 21 -2.75 -13.20 -9.88
CA PRO A 21 -1.74 -14.16 -10.31
C PRO A 21 -0.36 -13.51 -10.50
N LYS A 22 -0.29 -12.27 -11.03
CA LYS A 22 0.98 -11.52 -11.18
C LYS A 22 1.67 -11.29 -9.84
N PHE A 23 0.92 -10.84 -8.83
CA PHE A 23 1.48 -10.62 -7.48
C PHE A 23 1.97 -11.91 -6.84
N THR A 24 1.22 -13.01 -6.99
CA THR A 24 1.62 -14.31 -6.46
C THR A 24 2.91 -14.80 -7.11
N GLN A 25 3.00 -14.71 -8.44
CA GLN A 25 4.18 -15.13 -9.19
C GLN A 25 5.40 -14.27 -8.85
N PHE A 26 5.24 -12.94 -8.85
CA PHE A 26 6.27 -12.01 -8.40
C PHE A 26 6.74 -12.36 -6.98
N PHE A 27 5.78 -12.60 -6.09
CA PHE A 27 6.07 -12.85 -4.69
C PHE A 27 6.91 -14.12 -4.52
N ARG A 28 6.48 -15.22 -5.14
CA ARG A 28 7.16 -16.52 -5.02
C ARG A 28 8.51 -16.54 -5.69
N LYS A 29 8.65 -15.90 -6.86
CA LYS A 29 9.88 -15.98 -7.65
C LYS A 29 10.97 -15.02 -7.15
N TYR A 30 10.60 -13.82 -6.74
CA TYR A 30 11.57 -12.77 -6.44
C TYR A 30 11.47 -12.27 -5.00
N ALA A 31 10.26 -12.04 -4.53
CA ALA A 31 10.05 -11.37 -3.26
C ALA A 31 10.43 -12.24 -2.04
N MET A 32 10.34 -13.57 -2.15
CA MET A 32 10.75 -14.49 -1.07
C MET A 32 12.23 -14.38 -0.68
N GLN A 33 13.09 -13.89 -1.57
CA GLN A 33 14.53 -13.70 -1.30
C GLN A 33 14.82 -12.37 -0.59
N ALA A 34 13.85 -11.44 -0.56
CA ALA A 34 14.02 -10.18 0.12
C ALA A 34 14.02 -10.39 1.65
N ARG A 35 14.86 -9.64 2.35
CA ARG A 35 14.87 -9.62 3.82
C ARG A 35 13.56 -9.04 4.38
N SER A 36 13.09 -7.96 3.76
CA SER A 36 11.83 -7.31 4.05
C SER A 36 11.37 -6.49 2.83
N ILE A 37 10.07 -6.24 2.74
CA ILE A 37 9.42 -5.56 1.61
C ILE A 37 8.48 -4.51 2.17
N LEU A 38 8.47 -3.35 1.52
CA LEU A 38 7.51 -2.28 1.78
C LEU A 38 6.64 -2.12 0.54
N ASN A 39 5.32 -2.13 0.72
CA ASN A 39 4.38 -1.87 -0.36
C ASN A 39 3.64 -0.56 -0.11
N VAL A 40 3.96 0.45 -0.91
CA VAL A 40 3.40 1.80 -0.93
C VAL A 40 3.36 2.31 -2.36
N ASP A 41 2.50 3.30 -2.61
CA ASP A 41 2.42 3.94 -3.92
C ASP A 41 3.56 4.96 -4.07
N ILE A 42 3.86 5.40 -5.30
CA ILE A 42 4.98 6.32 -5.58
C ILE A 42 4.76 7.70 -4.90
N ASP A 43 3.51 8.10 -4.71
CA ASP A 43 3.08 9.31 -4.02
C ASP A 43 2.84 9.09 -2.51
N GLU A 44 3.40 8.01 -1.95
CA GLU A 44 3.30 7.70 -0.53
C GLU A 44 4.67 7.59 0.15
N LEU A 45 4.76 8.09 1.39
CA LEU A 45 5.95 7.97 2.22
C LEU A 45 5.62 7.37 3.59
N VAL A 46 6.40 6.38 4.02
CA VAL A 46 6.21 5.76 5.33
C VAL A 46 7.03 6.47 6.38
N VAL A 47 6.32 7.00 7.36
CA VAL A 47 6.90 7.79 8.45
C VAL A 47 6.72 7.04 9.76
N SER A 48 7.81 6.97 10.53
CA SER A 48 7.79 6.47 11.91
C SER A 48 7.65 7.63 12.88
N LEU A 49 6.84 7.46 13.92
CA LEU A 49 6.75 8.43 15.02
C LEU A 49 8.07 8.55 15.80
N PHE A 50 8.87 7.49 15.84
CA PHE A 50 10.08 7.38 16.67
C PHE A 50 11.34 7.13 15.84
N ARG A 51 11.36 7.62 14.58
CA ARG A 51 12.50 7.45 13.64
C ARG A 51 12.94 5.99 13.48
N GLN A 52 12.02 5.05 13.64
CA GLN A 52 12.30 3.63 13.46
C GLN A 52 12.26 3.26 11.98
N SER A 53 13.13 2.34 11.59
CA SER A 53 13.07 1.73 10.26
C SER A 53 11.91 0.73 10.19
N VAL A 54 11.00 0.92 9.24
CA VAL A 54 9.87 -0.01 9.01
C VAL A 54 10.36 -1.42 8.67
N PHE A 55 11.50 -1.54 7.98
CA PHE A 55 12.14 -2.80 7.63
C PHE A 55 12.62 -3.56 8.87
N LYS A 56 13.36 -2.89 9.77
CA LYS A 56 13.78 -3.50 11.04
C LYS A 56 12.60 -3.86 11.93
N ALA A 57 11.55 -3.04 11.90
CA ALA A 57 10.34 -3.29 12.69
C ALA A 57 9.57 -4.52 12.19
N VAL A 58 9.37 -4.66 10.88
CA VAL A 58 8.61 -5.79 10.33
C VAL A 58 9.35 -7.12 10.48
N GLU A 59 10.67 -7.09 10.41
CA GLU A 59 11.50 -8.26 10.69
C GLU A 59 11.31 -8.78 12.11
N ARG A 60 10.94 -7.92 13.08
CA ARG A 60 10.67 -8.28 14.48
C ARG A 60 9.18 -8.47 14.78
N ALA A 61 8.31 -8.15 13.82
CA ALA A 61 6.87 -8.23 14.02
C ALA A 61 6.39 -9.68 14.07
N PRO A 62 5.34 -9.99 14.87
CA PRO A 62 4.65 -11.26 14.80
C PRO A 62 4.24 -11.58 13.35
N PHE A 63 4.46 -12.83 12.93
CA PHE A 63 4.22 -13.33 11.57
C PHE A 63 4.99 -12.62 10.44
N GLY A 64 5.84 -11.63 10.75
CA GLY A 64 6.54 -10.82 9.76
C GLY A 64 5.64 -9.88 8.97
N LEU A 65 4.54 -9.39 9.55
CA LEU A 65 3.62 -8.45 8.90
C LEU A 65 3.44 -7.19 9.75
N LEU A 66 3.61 -6.03 9.13
CA LEU A 66 3.15 -4.75 9.68
C LEU A 66 2.18 -4.12 8.71
N ARG A 67 1.06 -3.64 9.25
CA ARG A 67 0.09 -2.82 8.52
C ARG A 67 0.03 -1.47 9.16
N PHE A 68 -0.24 -0.43 8.40
CA PHE A 68 -0.35 0.92 8.94
C PHE A 68 -1.38 1.73 8.16
N ASN A 69 -1.96 2.69 8.86
CA ASN A 69 -2.98 3.57 8.31
C ASN A 69 -2.33 4.65 7.45
N ARG A 70 -3.09 5.12 6.45
CA ARG A 70 -2.69 6.25 5.63
C ARG A 70 -3.29 7.55 6.14
N VAL A 71 -2.56 8.64 5.93
CA VAL A 71 -3.00 9.99 6.24
C VAL A 71 -2.73 10.93 5.08
N TRP A 72 -3.67 11.84 4.84
CA TRP A 72 -3.54 12.85 3.80
C TRP A 72 -2.54 13.93 4.21
N VAL A 73 -1.58 14.19 3.33
CA VAL A 73 -0.67 15.33 3.40
C VAL A 73 -0.94 16.26 2.24
N LEU A 74 -1.26 17.50 2.57
CA LEU A 74 -1.60 18.55 1.61
C LEU A 74 -0.34 19.36 1.26
N ASN A 75 -0.29 19.80 0.01
CA ASN A 75 0.61 20.88 -0.39
C ASN A 75 0.14 22.19 0.27
N ALA A 76 1.08 22.94 0.83
CA ALA A 76 0.81 24.18 1.55
C ALA A 76 0.69 25.43 0.66
N ARG A 77 0.98 25.37 -0.65
CA ARG A 77 1.10 26.59 -1.47
C ARG A 77 0.61 26.49 -2.92
N ASP A 78 0.02 27.60 -3.38
CA ASP A 78 -0.19 28.00 -4.78
C ASP A 78 1.10 28.58 -5.39
N GLU A 79 2.19 27.82 -5.41
CA GLU A 79 3.37 28.20 -6.19
C GLU A 79 3.19 27.75 -7.64
N GLN A 80 3.55 28.59 -8.62
CA GLN A 80 3.51 28.22 -10.03
C GLN A 80 4.57 27.15 -10.34
N GLY A 81 4.13 25.99 -10.85
CA GLY A 81 4.98 24.87 -11.25
C GLY A 81 4.71 23.56 -10.49
N PRO A 82 5.38 22.45 -10.85
CA PRO A 82 5.18 21.16 -10.18
C PRO A 82 5.57 21.21 -8.69
N PRO A 83 4.73 20.68 -7.79
CA PRO A 83 4.98 20.76 -6.37
C PRO A 83 6.17 19.87 -5.95
N ARG A 84 7.01 20.38 -5.05
CA ARG A 84 8.16 19.68 -4.46
C ARG A 84 7.77 19.04 -3.14
N HIS A 85 8.35 17.87 -2.84
CA HIS A 85 8.08 17.11 -1.61
C HIS A 85 8.18 17.93 -0.31
N ARG A 86 9.12 18.87 -0.21
CA ARG A 86 9.27 19.76 0.96
C ARG A 86 8.08 20.69 1.23
N GLN A 87 7.21 20.91 0.24
CA GLN A 87 6.01 21.74 0.36
C GLN A 87 4.82 20.95 0.94
N PHE A 88 4.95 19.64 1.09
CA PHE A 88 3.93 18.76 1.65
C PHE A 88 4.18 18.50 3.14
N PHE A 89 3.67 19.37 4.00
CA PHE A 89 3.82 19.24 5.46
C PHE A 89 2.52 19.44 6.23
N ILE A 90 1.45 19.89 5.58
CA ILE A 90 0.15 20.08 6.22
C ILE A 90 -0.54 18.72 6.34
N ARG A 91 -0.64 18.21 7.57
CA ARG A 91 -1.43 17.02 7.89
C ARG A 91 -2.87 17.46 8.15
N LYS A 92 -3.84 16.90 7.41
CA LYS A 92 -5.24 17.03 7.80
C LYS A 92 -5.41 16.49 9.24
N LYS A 93 -6.29 17.11 10.03
CA LYS A 93 -6.66 16.63 11.38
C LYS A 93 -8.06 16.01 11.37
N GLY A 94 -8.36 15.18 12.37
CA GLY A 94 -9.68 14.55 12.52
C GLY A 94 -9.96 13.42 11.52
N ILE A 95 -11.24 13.04 11.36
CA ILE A 95 -11.66 11.94 10.49
C ILE A 95 -11.27 12.21 9.02
N ALA A 96 -11.31 13.47 8.59
CA ALA A 96 -10.92 13.91 7.25
C ALA A 96 -9.42 13.70 6.93
N ALA A 97 -8.61 13.41 7.94
CA ALA A 97 -7.21 13.05 7.78
C ALA A 97 -6.97 11.62 7.31
N ARG A 98 -7.92 10.73 7.60
CA ARG A 98 -7.75 9.29 7.38
C ARG A 98 -8.05 8.97 5.93
N ASP A 99 -7.01 8.59 5.21
CA ASP A 99 -7.17 7.84 3.98
C ASP A 99 -7.53 6.40 4.39
N ARG A 100 -8.71 5.95 3.97
CA ARG A 100 -9.30 4.67 4.41
C ARG A 100 -8.51 3.44 3.93
N GLY A 101 -7.50 3.62 3.08
CA GLY A 101 -6.58 2.56 2.70
C GLY A 101 -5.57 2.20 3.79
N LYS A 102 -5.09 0.95 3.72
CA LYS A 102 -3.98 0.45 4.52
C LYS A 102 -2.82 0.09 3.61
N LYS A 103 -1.63 0.28 4.13
CA LYS A 103 -0.39 -0.19 3.51
C LYS A 103 0.30 -1.15 4.43
N TRP A 104 1.28 -1.86 3.89
CA TRP A 104 1.91 -2.95 4.60
C TRP A 104 3.40 -3.05 4.30
N ALA A 105 4.11 -3.55 5.28
CA ALA A 105 5.45 -4.10 5.13
C ALA A 105 5.41 -5.58 5.50
N LEU A 106 6.27 -6.40 4.89
CA LEU A 106 6.37 -7.81 5.23
C LEU A 106 7.82 -8.29 5.30
N ALA A 107 8.08 -9.33 6.08
CA ALA A 107 9.36 -10.07 6.14
C ALA A 107 9.15 -11.47 5.54
N PRO A 108 9.51 -11.71 4.26
CA PRO A 108 9.14 -12.92 3.53
C PRO A 108 9.77 -14.20 4.10
N GLY A 109 10.98 -14.08 4.67
CA GLY A 109 11.70 -15.20 5.28
C GLY A 109 11.05 -15.77 6.56
N ARG A 110 9.96 -15.18 7.06
CA ARG A 110 9.19 -15.75 8.17
C ARG A 110 8.37 -16.94 7.67
N SER A 111 8.36 -18.03 8.45
CA SER A 111 7.73 -19.33 8.12
C SER A 111 6.29 -19.23 7.63
N PHE A 112 5.55 -18.22 8.05
CA PHE A 112 4.18 -17.98 7.62
C PHE A 112 4.06 -17.67 6.12
N PHE A 113 4.95 -16.86 5.56
CA PHE A 113 4.95 -16.48 4.14
C PHE A 113 5.51 -17.57 3.22
N ALA A 114 6.24 -18.53 3.79
CA ALA A 114 6.62 -19.75 3.07
C ALA A 114 5.40 -20.62 2.68
N SER A 115 4.26 -20.47 3.37
CA SER A 115 3.03 -21.19 3.04
C SER A 115 2.22 -20.52 1.92
N TRP A 116 1.51 -21.31 1.10
CA TRP A 116 0.58 -20.83 0.07
C TRP A 116 -0.62 -20.03 0.62
N ARG A 117 -0.86 -20.10 1.92
CA ARG A 117 -2.00 -19.50 2.61
C ARG A 117 -1.84 -17.99 2.82
N ALA A 118 -0.62 -17.48 2.69
CA ALA A 118 -0.27 -16.07 2.81
C ALA A 118 0.18 -15.53 1.45
N GLN A 119 -0.63 -14.68 0.83
CA GLN A 119 -0.29 -14.06 -0.45
C GLN A 119 -0.52 -12.54 -0.34
N PRO A 120 0.54 -11.72 -0.43
CA PRO A 120 0.37 -10.29 -0.49
C PRO A 120 -0.26 -9.86 -1.83
N TRP A 121 -1.00 -8.77 -1.77
CA TRP A 121 -1.67 -8.09 -2.88
C TRP A 121 -1.53 -6.58 -2.67
N THR A 122 -1.94 -5.79 -3.67
CA THR A 122 -1.69 -4.34 -3.79
C THR A 122 -2.08 -3.57 -2.53
N HIS A 123 -3.20 -3.91 -1.88
CA HIS A 123 -3.65 -3.24 -0.65
C HIS A 123 -4.00 -4.21 0.48
N SER A 124 -3.73 -5.50 0.33
CA SER A 124 -4.18 -6.54 1.27
C SER A 124 -3.18 -7.69 1.34
N VAL A 125 -3.25 -8.46 2.43
CA VAL A 125 -2.56 -9.75 2.52
C VAL A 125 -3.65 -10.79 2.67
N LYS A 126 -3.71 -11.76 1.75
CA LYS A 126 -4.76 -12.79 1.72
C LYS A 126 -4.81 -13.57 3.04
N GLY A 127 -6.03 -13.91 3.45
CA GLY A 127 -6.30 -14.71 4.65
C GLY A 127 -6.50 -13.87 5.91
N TRP A 128 -6.42 -14.52 7.06
CA TRP A 128 -6.69 -13.91 8.37
C TRP A 128 -5.68 -12.82 8.76
N LEU A 129 -4.52 -12.75 8.10
CA LEU A 129 -3.59 -11.62 8.25
C LEU A 129 -4.18 -10.29 7.76
N ASN A 130 -5.20 -10.31 6.89
CA ASN A 130 -5.97 -9.11 6.57
C ASN A 130 -6.82 -8.61 7.76
N LEU A 131 -6.93 -9.38 8.83
CA LEU A 131 -7.58 -8.97 10.09
C LEU A 131 -6.56 -8.39 11.08
N ALA A 132 -5.26 -8.52 10.81
CA ALA A 132 -4.24 -7.90 11.65
C ALA A 132 -4.48 -6.39 11.71
N GLY A 133 -4.47 -5.86 12.94
CA GLY A 133 -4.63 -4.45 13.23
C GLY A 133 -3.57 -3.59 12.54
N SER A 134 -3.82 -2.29 12.48
CA SER A 134 -2.81 -1.33 12.02
C SER A 134 -1.91 -0.94 13.18
N SER A 135 -0.61 -0.88 12.92
CA SER A 135 0.36 -0.24 13.81
C SER A 135 0.03 1.25 13.96
N ASP A 136 0.20 1.74 15.18
CA ASP A 136 0.16 3.14 15.57
C ASP A 136 1.54 3.83 15.50
N ARG A 137 2.62 3.06 15.28
CA ARG A 137 4.01 3.56 15.24
C ARG A 137 4.45 4.03 13.85
N PHE A 138 3.71 3.63 12.82
CA PHE A 138 3.97 3.92 11.41
C PHE A 138 2.73 4.48 10.74
N TYR A 139 2.93 5.43 9.83
CA TYR A 139 1.87 6.01 9.00
C TYR A 139 2.34 6.13 7.56
N GLY A 140 1.45 5.83 6.60
CA GLY A 140 1.67 6.17 5.20
C GLY A 140 1.18 7.59 4.95
N TYR A 141 2.09 8.51 4.67
CA TYR A 141 1.76 9.86 4.23
C TYR A 141 1.42 9.79 2.75
N HIS A 142 0.21 10.17 2.38
CA HIS A 142 -0.26 10.17 0.99
C HIS A 142 -0.37 11.62 0.53
N PHE A 143 0.44 11.98 -0.47
CA PHE A 143 0.63 13.36 -0.91
C PHE A 143 -0.41 13.77 -1.96
N ILE A 144 -1.41 14.56 -1.53
CA ILE A 144 -2.48 15.05 -2.41
C ILE A 144 -1.91 16.05 -3.41
N GLY A 145 -1.96 15.72 -4.70
CA GLY A 145 -1.49 16.59 -5.78
C GLY A 145 -0.28 16.04 -6.52
N ILE A 146 0.26 14.88 -6.13
CA ILE A 146 1.23 14.13 -6.94
C ILE A 146 0.48 13.17 -7.90
N SER A 147 -0.56 12.48 -7.42
CA SER A 147 -1.35 11.52 -8.21
C SER A 147 -2.55 12.09 -8.96
N ARG A 148 -2.82 13.39 -8.83
CA ARG A 148 -3.95 14.09 -9.50
C ARG A 148 -3.50 15.17 -10.49
N SER A 149 -2.26 15.12 -10.98
CA SER A 149 -1.82 15.95 -12.11
C SER A 149 -2.43 15.48 -13.43
#